data_AF-A0A956P9Q5-F1
#
_entry.id   AF-A0A956P9Q5-F1
#
_cell.length_a   1.000
_cell.length_b   1.000
_cell.length_c   1.000
_cell.angle_alpha   90.00
_cell.angle_beta   90.00
_cell.angle_gamma   90.00
#
_symmetry.space_group_name_H-M   'P 1'
#
loop_
_entity.id
_entity.type
_entity.pdbx_description
1 polymer ?
#
loop_
_entity_poly.entity_id
_entity_poly.type
_entity_poly.pdbx_seq_one_letter_code
_entity_poly.pdbx_strand_id
1 'polypeptide(L)'
;MPRTGTARSRSIVAEGAALLLIALGLYLLVCLGSYHPEDPGVFTRVEAAALAVRNFGGLIGATVGSTLREWIGYSAFLLPLALLGAAISLLRGGDRPRIGWAWLGFPGLILTIAVLLAIRSPHIAEVSQAGGIVGGFIGAQALHYLNATGSYLIVGALFLTFVMMTTGLSPVALAVGMGRGGVALGRRAAEGAARTGRRLSEWRAERAERRAEREARAAEEAREAARARIDAELAATPDETETTEAERPRIRNTRVIEPPAA
;
A
#
# COMPACT_ATOMS: atom_id res chain seq x y z
N MET A 1 38.51 42.34 21.16
CA MET A 1 39.10 41.22 20.40
C MET A 1 38.11 40.06 20.36
N PRO A 2 37.39 39.80 19.26
CA PRO A 2 36.44 38.69 19.21
C PRO A 2 37.11 37.42 18.67
N ARG A 3 36.91 36.31 19.39
CA ARG A 3 37.38 34.95 19.04
C ARG A 3 36.53 34.38 17.89
N THR A 4 36.87 34.69 16.64
CA THR A 4 36.12 34.20 15.45
C THR A 4 36.78 33.00 14.74
N GLY A 5 37.97 32.55 15.17
CA GLY A 5 38.70 31.48 14.48
C GLY A 5 38.17 30.06 14.70
N THR A 6 37.54 29.78 15.86
CA THR A 6 37.24 28.39 16.26
C THR A 6 35.94 27.83 15.68
N ALA A 7 34.93 28.68 15.42
CA ALA A 7 33.66 28.24 14.84
C ALA A 7 33.78 27.94 13.35
N ARG A 8 34.50 28.79 12.59
CA ARG A 8 34.74 28.61 11.15
C ARG A 8 35.66 27.42 10.85
N SER A 9 36.66 27.15 11.69
CA SER A 9 37.54 25.99 11.52
C SER A 9 36.80 24.66 11.75
N ARG A 10 35.85 24.60 12.70
CA ARG A 10 35.05 23.40 12.97
C ARG A 10 34.11 23.03 11.81
N SER A 11 33.58 24.00 11.07
CA SER A 11 32.74 23.69 9.89
C SER A 11 33.55 23.13 8.74
N ILE A 12 34.74 23.69 8.45
CA ILE A 12 35.62 23.19 7.37
C ILE A 12 36.09 21.76 7.64
N VAL A 13 36.43 21.41 8.89
CA VAL A 13 36.80 20.03 9.25
C VAL A 13 35.62 19.08 9.08
N ALA A 14 34.41 19.48 9.48
CA ALA A 14 33.21 18.67 9.32
C ALA A 14 32.82 18.50 7.84
N GLU A 15 32.89 19.56 7.05
CA GLU A 15 32.67 19.53 5.59
C GLU A 15 33.71 18.64 4.89
N GLY A 16 34.99 18.79 5.24
CA GLY A 16 36.08 17.93 4.71
C GLY A 16 35.88 16.47 5.07
N ALA A 17 35.54 16.16 6.34
CA ALA A 17 35.23 14.80 6.77
C ALA A 17 33.99 14.24 6.06
N ALA A 18 32.96 15.04 5.83
CA ALA A 18 31.78 14.60 5.10
C ALA A 18 32.09 14.28 3.63
N LEU A 19 32.90 15.10 2.97
CA LEU A 19 33.36 14.84 1.60
C LEU A 19 34.17 13.54 1.51
N LEU A 20 35.05 13.28 2.48
CA LEU A 20 35.80 12.02 2.56
C LEU A 20 34.87 10.82 2.77
N LEU A 21 33.86 10.94 3.65
CA LEU A 21 32.86 9.89 3.87
C LEU A 21 32.03 9.61 2.61
N ILE A 22 31.65 10.66 1.86
CA ILE A 22 30.94 10.50 0.58
C ILE A 22 31.83 9.78 -0.42
N ALA A 23 33.07 10.23 -0.59
CA ALA A 23 34.03 9.61 -1.50
C ALA A 23 34.25 8.13 -1.16
N LEU A 24 34.44 7.81 0.12
CA LEU A 24 34.62 6.44 0.59
C LEU A 24 33.35 5.59 0.39
N GLY A 25 32.16 6.14 0.69
CA GLY A 25 30.89 5.45 0.48
C GLY A 25 30.61 5.14 -0.99
N LEU A 26 30.88 6.10 -1.89
CA LEU A 26 30.77 5.89 -3.33
C LEU A 26 31.81 4.90 -3.83
N TYR A 27 33.06 4.99 -3.35
CA TYR A 27 34.10 4.03 -3.69
C TYR A 27 33.70 2.60 -3.29
N LEU A 28 33.18 2.41 -2.07
CA LEU A 28 32.67 1.10 -1.63
C LEU A 28 31.49 0.60 -2.47
N LEU A 29 30.58 1.48 -2.90
CA LEU A 29 29.50 1.11 -3.83
C LEU A 29 30.05 0.61 -5.16
N VAL A 30 31.07 1.27 -5.70
CA VAL A 30 31.75 0.83 -6.93
C VAL A 30 32.41 -0.53 -6.71
N CYS A 31 33.16 -0.69 -5.61
CA CYS A 31 33.84 -1.95 -5.29
C CYS A 31 32.86 -3.13 -5.16
N LEU A 32 31.75 -2.91 -4.46
CA LEU A 32 30.72 -3.92 -4.22
C LEU A 32 29.85 -4.18 -5.46
N GLY A 33 29.48 -3.14 -6.18
CA GLY A 33 28.59 -3.21 -7.35
C GLY A 33 29.28 -3.77 -8.60
N SER A 34 30.59 -3.55 -8.74
CA SER A 34 31.41 -4.13 -9.81
C SER A 34 32.20 -5.37 -9.38
N TYR A 35 31.79 -6.02 -8.28
CA TYR A 35 32.40 -7.25 -7.81
C TYR A 35 32.29 -8.37 -8.86
N HIS A 36 33.41 -9.00 -9.18
CA HIS A 36 33.45 -10.17 -10.04
C HIS A 36 34.14 -11.35 -9.31
N PRO A 37 33.55 -12.57 -9.30
CA PRO A 37 34.14 -13.73 -8.60
C PRO A 37 35.53 -14.15 -9.11
N GLU A 38 35.85 -13.82 -10.36
CA GLU A 38 37.14 -14.12 -11.00
C GLU A 38 38.22 -13.05 -10.74
N ASP A 39 37.87 -11.93 -10.09
CA ASP A 39 38.87 -10.92 -9.75
C ASP A 39 39.78 -11.40 -8.60
N PRO A 40 41.04 -10.92 -8.53
CA PRO A 40 41.94 -11.24 -7.42
C PRO A 40 41.32 -10.82 -6.08
N GLY A 41 41.17 -11.79 -5.19
CA GLY A 41 40.58 -11.61 -3.87
C GLY A 41 41.50 -12.12 -2.76
N VAL A 42 41.17 -11.81 -1.50
CA VAL A 42 41.96 -12.28 -0.35
C VAL A 42 41.94 -13.82 -0.26
N PHE A 43 40.81 -14.42 -0.61
CA PHE A 43 40.62 -15.87 -0.58
C PHE A 43 40.71 -16.51 -1.97
N THR A 44 40.53 -15.74 -3.04
CA THR A 44 40.72 -16.17 -4.42
C THR A 44 42.12 -15.78 -4.90
N ARG A 45 43.07 -16.72 -4.80
CA ARG A 45 44.42 -16.57 -5.37
C ARG A 45 44.38 -16.76 -6.89
N VAL A 46 43.98 -15.72 -7.61
CA VAL A 46 44.25 -15.61 -9.05
C VAL A 46 45.57 -14.87 -9.21
N GLU A 47 46.47 -15.40 -10.05
CA GLU A 47 47.72 -14.70 -10.38
C GLU A 47 47.37 -13.34 -10.98
N ALA A 48 47.67 -12.27 -10.23
CA ALA A 48 47.35 -10.87 -10.60
C ALA A 48 47.98 -10.44 -11.94
N ALA A 49 48.92 -11.22 -12.48
CA ALA A 49 49.58 -10.99 -13.75
C ALA A 49 48.81 -11.52 -14.98
N ALA A 50 47.82 -12.41 -14.81
CA ALA A 50 47.18 -13.11 -15.93
C ALA A 50 45.80 -12.57 -16.35
N LEU A 51 45.12 -11.78 -15.50
CA LEU A 51 43.77 -11.27 -15.74
C LEU A 51 43.67 -9.76 -15.49
N ALA A 52 43.08 -9.03 -16.44
CA ALA A 52 42.71 -7.64 -16.25
C ALA A 52 41.61 -7.56 -15.17
N VAL A 53 41.88 -6.85 -14.06
CA VAL A 53 40.92 -6.66 -12.97
C VAL A 53 39.65 -5.99 -13.52
N ARG A 54 38.50 -6.63 -13.33
CA ARG A 54 37.20 -6.18 -13.84
C ARG A 54 36.52 -5.20 -12.89
N ASN A 55 36.84 -5.26 -11.60
CA ASN A 55 36.37 -4.31 -10.61
C ASN A 55 36.76 -2.87 -10.99
N PHE A 56 35.80 -1.97 -11.03
CA PHE A 56 36.03 -0.56 -11.38
C PHE A 56 36.79 0.20 -10.30
N GLY A 57 36.90 -0.34 -9.08
CA GLY A 57 37.79 0.15 -8.03
C GLY A 57 39.23 -0.35 -8.17
N GLY A 58 39.57 -1.03 -9.27
CA GLY A 58 40.89 -1.61 -9.50
C GLY A 58 41.23 -2.74 -8.52
N LEU A 59 42.52 -3.05 -8.36
CA LEU A 59 42.98 -4.17 -7.52
C LEU A 59 42.55 -4.04 -6.06
N ILE A 60 42.62 -2.82 -5.52
CA ILE A 60 42.17 -2.53 -4.14
C ILE A 60 40.66 -2.76 -4.04
N GLY A 61 39.89 -2.25 -5.00
CA GLY A 61 38.44 -2.42 -5.01
C GLY A 61 37.99 -3.87 -5.15
N ALA A 62 38.68 -4.66 -5.99
CA ALA A 62 38.49 -6.10 -6.10
C ALA A 62 38.72 -6.80 -4.75
N THR A 63 39.85 -6.51 -4.09
CA THR A 63 40.22 -7.12 -2.80
C THR A 63 39.21 -6.77 -1.70
N VAL A 64 38.82 -5.49 -1.62
CA VAL A 64 37.82 -5.01 -0.65
C VAL A 64 36.45 -5.60 -0.93
N GLY A 65 36.03 -5.61 -2.20
CA GLY A 65 34.76 -6.17 -2.64
C GLY A 65 34.65 -7.66 -2.33
N SER A 66 35.69 -8.44 -2.65
CA SER A 66 35.76 -9.87 -2.34
C SER A 66 35.66 -10.10 -0.83
N THR A 67 36.50 -9.42 -0.05
CA THR A 67 36.52 -9.58 1.41
C THR A 67 35.14 -9.29 2.02
N LEU A 68 34.54 -8.15 1.70
CA LEU A 68 33.23 -7.79 2.27
C LEU A 68 32.13 -8.75 1.83
N ARG A 69 32.12 -9.16 0.56
CA ARG A 69 31.12 -10.10 0.02
C ARG A 69 31.26 -11.47 0.66
N GLU A 70 32.48 -11.95 0.90
CA GLU A 70 32.71 -13.26 1.48
C GLU A 70 32.38 -13.30 2.97
N TRP A 71 32.73 -12.27 3.74
CA TRP A 71 32.51 -12.27 5.18
C TRP A 71 31.04 -12.05 5.56
N ILE A 72 30.38 -11.07 4.93
CA ILE A 72 29.03 -10.61 5.32
C ILE A 72 28.02 -10.61 4.15
N GLY A 73 28.42 -11.04 2.95
CA GLY A 73 27.48 -11.24 1.84
C GLY A 73 26.90 -9.94 1.29
N TYR A 74 25.60 -9.96 0.98
CA TYR A 74 24.89 -8.79 0.47
C TYR A 74 24.63 -7.73 1.54
N SER A 75 24.69 -8.06 2.83
CA SER A 75 24.56 -7.05 3.88
C SER A 75 25.74 -6.06 3.88
N ALA A 76 26.85 -6.37 3.18
CA ALA A 76 27.93 -5.42 2.92
C ALA A 76 27.47 -4.10 2.29
N PHE A 77 26.37 -4.09 1.52
CA PHE A 77 25.84 -2.87 0.91
C PHE A 77 25.29 -1.87 1.93
N LEU A 78 25.09 -2.27 3.19
CA LEU A 78 24.77 -1.34 4.26
C LEU A 78 25.96 -0.43 4.60
N LEU A 79 27.21 -0.92 4.51
CA LEU A 79 28.40 -0.12 4.82
C LEU A 79 28.47 1.21 4.04
N PRO A 80 28.37 1.23 2.70
CA PRO A 80 28.36 2.50 1.97
C PRO A 80 27.15 3.37 2.30
N LEU A 81 25.97 2.77 2.54
CA LEU A 81 24.78 3.52 2.97
C LEU A 81 25.00 4.20 4.33
N ALA A 82 25.68 3.53 5.27
CA ALA A 82 26.06 4.10 6.56
C ALA A 82 26.98 5.30 6.40
N LEU A 83 28.02 5.18 5.55
CA LEU A 83 28.98 6.26 5.32
C LEU A 83 28.30 7.48 4.68
N LEU A 84 27.43 7.26 3.68
CA LEU A 84 26.66 8.33 3.07
C LEU A 84 25.68 8.98 4.06
N GLY A 85 24.99 8.19 4.88
CA GLY A 85 24.13 8.69 5.94
C GLY A 85 24.88 9.52 6.97
N ALA A 86 26.06 9.06 7.40
CA ALA A 86 26.94 9.77 8.31
C ALA A 86 27.43 11.10 7.72
N ALA A 87 27.79 11.11 6.42
CA ALA A 87 28.19 12.32 5.72
C ALA A 87 27.06 13.36 5.66
N ILE A 88 25.84 12.93 5.32
CA ILE A 88 24.66 13.80 5.30
C ILE A 88 24.38 14.36 6.70
N SER A 89 24.49 13.53 7.74
CA SER A 89 24.31 13.97 9.13
C SER A 89 25.32 15.06 9.51
N LEU A 90 26.58 14.89 9.08
CA LEU A 90 27.67 15.83 9.35
C LEU A 90 27.47 17.17 8.61
N LEU A 91 27.00 17.12 7.35
CA LEU A 91 26.67 18.30 6.56
C LEU A 91 25.46 19.08 7.08
N ARG A 92 24.46 18.38 7.65
CA ARG A 92 23.26 19.02 8.22
C ARG A 92 23.54 19.71 9.57
N GLY A 93 24.79 19.73 10.03
CA GLY A 93 25.13 20.21 11.36
C GLY A 93 24.46 19.39 12.45
N GLY A 94 24.11 18.13 12.15
CA GLY A 94 23.47 17.24 13.11
C GLY A 94 24.33 17.11 14.36
N ASP A 95 23.67 17.10 15.52
CA ASP A 95 24.34 16.79 16.78
C ASP A 95 25.24 15.57 16.62
N ARG A 96 26.39 15.59 17.31
CA ARG A 96 27.34 14.47 17.36
C ARG A 96 26.57 13.16 17.44
N PRO A 97 26.96 12.12 16.68
CA PRO A 97 26.26 10.84 16.70
C PRO A 97 26.03 10.46 18.15
N ARG A 98 24.79 10.15 18.53
CA ARG A 98 24.46 9.77 19.91
C ARG A 98 25.36 8.58 20.28
N ILE A 99 26.43 8.82 21.05
CA ILE A 99 27.50 7.86 21.38
C ILE A 99 27.03 6.71 22.30
N GLY A 100 25.72 6.47 22.39
CA GLY A 100 25.15 5.34 23.12
C GLY A 100 24.91 4.10 22.25
N TRP A 101 23.88 3.34 22.61
CA TRP A 101 23.44 2.08 22.01
C TRP A 101 23.27 2.11 20.46
N ALA A 102 23.15 3.29 19.85
CA ALA A 102 23.05 3.47 18.40
C ALA A 102 24.27 2.93 17.62
N TRP A 103 25.48 2.90 18.22
CA TRP A 103 26.68 2.32 17.59
C TRP A 103 26.56 0.82 17.35
N LEU A 104 25.73 0.12 18.13
CA LEU A 104 25.48 -1.31 17.97
C LEU A 104 24.35 -1.59 16.95
N GLY A 105 23.54 -0.58 16.64
CA GLY A 105 22.42 -0.70 15.71
C GLY A 105 22.88 -1.13 14.31
N PHE A 106 23.86 -0.41 13.75
CA PHE A 106 24.30 -0.67 12.37
C PHE A 106 25.03 -2.02 12.21
N PRO A 107 26.00 -2.39 13.06
CA PRO A 107 26.63 -3.71 13.00
C PRO A 107 25.63 -4.86 13.25
N GLY A 108 24.71 -4.68 14.20
CA GLY A 108 23.66 -5.66 14.46
C GLY A 108 22.70 -5.82 13.29
N LEU A 109 22.41 -4.74 12.56
CA LEU A 109 21.60 -4.77 11.35
C LEU A 109 22.31 -5.55 10.22
N ILE A 110 23.60 -5.29 10.01
CA ILE A 110 24.44 -6.04 9.05
C ILE A 110 24.42 -7.53 9.39
N LEU A 111 24.62 -7.86 10.67
CA LEU A 111 24.66 -9.25 11.15
C LEU A 111 23.32 -9.96 10.97
N THR A 112 22.23 -9.35 11.41
CA THR A 112 20.90 -9.96 11.32
C THR A 112 20.43 -10.13 9.87
N ILE A 113 20.72 -9.17 8.98
CA ILE A 113 20.44 -9.33 7.55
C ILE A 113 21.29 -10.46 6.95
N ALA A 114 22.57 -10.55 7.29
CA ALA A 114 23.45 -11.63 6.84
C ALA A 114 22.89 -13.01 7.25
N VAL A 115 22.46 -13.16 8.51
CA VAL A 115 21.86 -14.39 9.01
C VAL A 115 20.51 -14.69 8.33
N LEU A 116 19.64 -13.69 8.17
CA LEU A 116 18.34 -13.86 7.50
C LEU A 116 18.51 -14.31 6.04
N LEU A 117 19.51 -13.76 5.34
CA LEU A 117 19.86 -14.19 3.98
C LEU A 117 20.37 -15.64 3.96
N ALA A 118 21.22 -16.02 4.92
CA ALA A 118 21.75 -17.38 5.00
C ALA A 118 20.66 -18.44 5.26
N ILE A 119 19.69 -18.15 6.15
CA ILE A 119 18.62 -19.11 6.48
C ILE A 119 17.51 -19.20 5.41
N ARG A 120 17.44 -18.26 4.45
CA ARG A 120 16.41 -18.21 3.39
C ARG A 120 16.39 -19.46 2.52
N SER A 121 17.55 -20.08 2.25
CA SER A 121 17.66 -21.28 1.43
C SER A 121 18.93 -22.07 1.77
N PRO A 122 18.90 -22.93 2.81
CA PRO A 122 20.08 -23.66 3.29
C PRO A 122 20.62 -24.69 2.27
N HIS A 123 19.83 -25.08 1.28
CA HIS A 123 20.18 -26.13 0.31
C HIS A 123 20.83 -25.60 -0.98
N ILE A 124 20.90 -24.28 -1.18
CA ILE A 124 21.49 -23.69 -2.38
C ILE A 124 22.78 -22.99 -1.95
N ALA A 125 23.92 -23.57 -2.30
CA ALA A 125 25.24 -23.05 -1.93
C ALA A 125 25.44 -21.60 -2.39
N GLU A 126 24.92 -21.22 -3.56
CA GLU A 126 24.93 -19.84 -4.08
C GLU A 126 24.09 -18.88 -3.24
N VAL A 127 22.99 -19.33 -2.63
CA VAL A 127 22.15 -18.51 -1.76
C VAL A 127 22.70 -18.45 -0.34
N SER A 128 23.42 -19.48 0.12
CA SER A 128 24.17 -19.43 1.38
C SER A 128 25.29 -18.37 1.33
N GLN A 129 25.94 -18.21 0.17
CA GLN A 129 26.89 -17.10 -0.06
C GLN A 129 26.25 -15.71 0.06
N ALA A 130 24.92 -15.59 -0.03
CA ALA A 130 24.23 -14.32 0.11
C ALA A 130 24.39 -13.71 1.51
N GLY A 131 24.57 -14.54 2.54
CA GLY A 131 24.83 -14.11 3.93
C GLY A 131 26.32 -14.06 4.32
N GLY A 132 27.22 -14.47 3.43
CA GLY A 132 28.65 -14.62 3.74
C GLY A 132 28.95 -15.67 4.82
N ILE A 133 30.23 -15.80 5.18
CA ILE A 133 30.75 -16.75 6.16
C ILE A 133 30.08 -16.54 7.53
N VAL A 134 29.96 -15.29 7.98
CA VAL A 134 29.41 -14.97 9.31
C VAL A 134 27.92 -15.29 9.37
N GLY A 135 27.15 -14.86 8.36
CA GLY A 135 25.72 -15.16 8.28
C GLY A 135 25.45 -16.65 8.15
N GLY A 136 26.25 -17.35 7.34
CA GLY A 136 26.19 -18.81 7.16
C GLY A 136 26.47 -19.57 8.45
N PHE A 137 27.54 -19.22 9.17
CA PHE A 137 27.89 -19.87 10.44
C PHE A 137 26.79 -19.69 11.49
N ILE A 138 26.39 -18.44 11.75
CA ILE A 138 25.36 -18.15 12.77
C ILE A 138 24.00 -18.70 12.34
N GLY A 139 23.66 -18.60 11.05
CA GLY A 139 22.43 -19.16 10.48
C GLY A 139 22.35 -20.67 10.63
N ALA A 140 23.46 -21.40 10.41
CA ALA A 140 23.52 -22.83 10.63
C ALA A 140 23.30 -23.19 12.10
N GLN A 141 23.90 -22.45 13.04
CA GLN A 141 23.65 -22.64 14.47
C GLN A 141 22.19 -22.35 14.84
N ALA A 142 21.62 -21.26 14.32
CA ALA A 142 20.22 -20.91 14.55
C ALA A 142 19.28 -22.03 14.06
N LEU A 143 19.50 -22.54 12.84
CA LEU A 143 18.72 -23.64 12.29
C LEU A 143 18.88 -24.93 13.10
N HIS A 144 20.08 -25.21 13.60
CA HIS A 144 20.34 -26.40 14.42
C HIS A 144 19.59 -26.36 15.77
N TYR A 145 19.62 -25.21 16.46
CA TYR A 145 19.03 -25.09 17.80
C TYR A 145 17.55 -24.69 17.81
N LEU A 146 17.11 -23.84 16.87
CA LEU A 146 15.77 -23.24 16.86
C LEU A 146 14.88 -23.76 15.71
N ASN A 147 15.42 -24.57 14.80
CA ASN A 147 14.78 -24.92 13.53
C ASN A 147 14.46 -23.66 12.68
N ALA A 148 13.92 -23.83 11.47
CA ALA A 148 13.64 -22.72 10.55
C ALA A 148 12.69 -21.68 11.14
N THR A 149 11.55 -22.12 11.66
CA THR A 149 10.50 -21.23 12.21
C THR A 149 11.02 -20.42 13.39
N GLY A 150 11.71 -21.05 14.35
CA GLY A 150 12.25 -20.35 15.51
C GLY A 150 13.37 -19.37 15.13
N SER A 151 14.20 -19.74 14.15
CA SER A 151 15.25 -18.86 13.62
C SER A 151 14.68 -17.56 13.05
N TYR A 152 13.63 -17.64 12.22
CA TYR A 152 13.00 -16.44 11.67
C TYR A 152 12.38 -15.56 12.75
N LEU A 153 11.75 -16.14 13.77
CA LEU A 153 11.14 -15.38 14.87
C LEU A 153 12.19 -14.62 15.69
N ILE A 154 13.24 -15.32 16.13
CA ILE A 154 14.26 -14.73 17.00
C ILE A 154 15.16 -13.77 16.22
N VAL A 155 15.69 -14.18 15.06
CA VAL A 155 16.54 -13.32 14.24
C VAL A 155 15.73 -12.13 13.69
N GLY A 156 14.46 -12.34 13.35
CA GLY A 156 13.55 -11.28 12.93
C GLY A 156 13.27 -10.26 14.04
N ALA A 157 13.06 -10.72 15.28
CA ALA A 157 12.91 -9.82 16.43
C ALA A 157 14.20 -9.01 16.72
N LEU A 158 15.36 -9.65 16.62
CA LEU A 158 16.66 -8.96 16.73
C LEU A 158 16.86 -7.96 15.59
N PHE A 159 16.52 -8.32 14.35
CA PHE A 159 16.57 -7.42 13.20
C PHE A 159 15.73 -6.16 13.45
N LEU A 160 14.48 -6.31 13.89
CA LEU A 160 13.62 -5.18 14.24
C LEU A 160 14.23 -4.34 15.37
N THR A 161 14.81 -4.98 16.39
CA THR A 161 15.49 -4.28 17.49
C THR A 161 16.65 -3.42 16.96
N PHE A 162 17.48 -3.94 16.08
CA PHE A 162 18.59 -3.17 15.49
C PHE A 162 18.13 -2.08 14.53
N VAL A 163 17.04 -2.28 13.79
CA VAL A 163 16.39 -1.21 13.00
C VAL A 163 15.94 -0.08 13.92
N MET A 164 15.32 -0.40 15.06
CA MET A 164 14.90 0.62 16.05
C MET A 164 16.09 1.38 16.63
N MET A 165 17.17 0.68 16.97
CA MET A 165 18.38 1.30 17.51
C MET A 165 19.06 2.21 16.48
N THR A 166 19.03 1.84 15.20
CA THR A 166 19.63 2.61 14.10
C THR A 166 18.79 3.83 13.71
N THR A 167 17.47 3.67 13.61
CA THR A 167 16.57 4.73 13.15
C THR A 167 16.04 5.62 14.28
N GLY A 168 16.10 5.16 15.53
CA GLY A 168 15.43 5.78 16.67
C GLY A 168 13.90 5.71 16.58
N LEU A 169 13.33 4.99 15.61
CA LEU A 169 11.90 4.84 15.42
C LEU A 169 11.38 3.73 16.35
N SER A 170 10.42 4.09 17.21
CA SER A 170 9.68 3.11 18.00
C SER A 170 8.63 2.40 17.13
N PRO A 171 8.55 1.05 17.11
CA PRO A 171 7.50 0.31 16.40
C PRO A 171 6.12 0.66 16.93
N VAL A 172 6.02 1.01 18.22
CA VAL A 172 4.77 1.51 18.82
C VAL A 172 4.39 2.85 18.19
N ALA A 173 5.35 3.75 17.98
CA ALA A 173 5.08 5.01 17.30
C ALA A 173 4.67 4.81 15.83
N LEU A 174 5.28 3.85 15.14
CA LEU A 174 4.91 3.48 13.77
C LEU A 174 3.52 2.84 13.70
N ALA A 175 3.22 1.88 14.60
CA ALA A 175 1.93 1.20 14.67
C ALA A 175 0.80 2.17 15.04
N VAL A 176 1.03 3.07 15.99
CA VAL A 176 0.09 4.14 16.34
C VAL A 176 -0.08 5.12 15.17
N GLY A 177 1.00 5.44 14.44
CA GLY A 177 0.95 6.26 13.23
C GLY A 177 0.13 5.63 12.11
N MET A 178 0.34 4.34 11.85
CA MET A 178 -0.44 3.56 10.88
C MET A 178 -1.91 3.45 11.30
N GLY A 179 -2.19 3.21 12.58
CA GLY A 179 -3.55 3.20 13.11
C GLY A 179 -4.26 4.54 12.91
N ARG A 180 -3.60 5.65 13.22
CA ARG A 180 -4.12 7.01 12.98
C ARG A 180 -4.34 7.29 11.49
N GLY A 181 -3.41 6.86 10.63
CA GLY A 181 -3.53 6.97 9.18
C GLY A 181 -4.69 6.17 8.61
N GLY A 182 -4.88 4.94 9.09
CA GLY A 182 -6.00 4.06 8.73
C GLY A 182 -7.35 4.64 9.15
N VAL A 183 -7.46 5.17 10.38
CA VAL A 183 -8.67 5.86 10.84
C VAL A 183 -8.95 7.12 10.02
N ALA A 184 -7.92 7.90 9.67
CA ALA A 184 -8.09 9.10 8.84
C ALA A 184 -8.54 8.76 7.41
N LEU A 185 -7.99 7.70 6.81
CA LEU A 185 -8.43 7.18 5.50
C LEU A 185 -9.86 6.65 5.58
N GLY A 186 -10.19 5.90 6.63
CA GLY A 186 -11.54 5.39 6.88
C GLY A 186 -12.57 6.52 7.00
N ARG A 187 -12.26 7.59 7.74
CA ARG A 187 -13.12 8.79 7.80
C ARG A 187 -13.32 9.44 6.44
N ARG A 188 -12.24 9.63 5.67
CA ARG A 188 -12.34 10.22 4.32
C ARG A 188 -13.15 9.37 3.36
N ALA A 189 -13.00 8.05 3.43
CA ALA A 189 -13.78 7.10 2.64
C ALA A 189 -15.26 7.12 3.05
N ALA A 190 -15.56 7.11 4.34
CA ALA A 190 -16.92 7.19 4.87
C ALA A 190 -17.60 8.52 4.49
N GLU A 191 -16.89 9.64 4.58
CA GLU A 191 -17.39 10.95 4.15
C GLU A 191 -17.60 10.98 2.63
N GLY A 192 -16.73 10.35 1.84
CA GLY A 192 -16.89 10.21 0.38
C GLY A 192 -18.10 9.36 -0.01
N ALA A 193 -18.30 8.24 0.68
CA ALA A 193 -19.45 7.37 0.51
C ALA A 193 -20.75 8.07 0.91
N ALA A 194 -20.76 8.80 2.02
CA ALA A 194 -21.91 9.59 2.47
C ALA A 194 -22.28 10.70 1.48
N ARG A 195 -21.29 11.41 0.91
CA ARG A 195 -21.51 12.43 -0.14
C ARG A 195 -22.13 11.82 -1.40
N THR A 196 -21.62 10.66 -1.82
CA THR A 196 -22.12 9.95 -3.01
C THR A 196 -23.52 9.39 -2.78
N GLY A 197 -23.78 8.85 -1.58
CA GLY A 197 -25.08 8.34 -1.17
C GLY A 197 -26.16 9.43 -1.15
N ARG A 198 -25.86 10.63 -0.61
CA ARG A 198 -26.78 11.78 -0.63
C ARG A 198 -27.12 12.24 -2.04
N ARG A 199 -26.11 12.33 -2.91
CA ARG A 199 -26.30 12.67 -4.33
C ARG A 199 -27.19 11.66 -5.05
N LEU A 200 -27.03 10.38 -4.75
CA LEU A 200 -27.82 9.32 -5.36
C LEU A 200 -29.26 9.32 -4.83
N SER A 201 -29.47 9.61 -3.53
CA SER A 201 -30.82 9.73 -2.97
C SER A 201 -31.56 10.95 -3.53
N GLU A 202 -30.89 12.09 -3.68
CA GLU A 202 -31.46 13.30 -4.29
C GLU A 202 -31.86 13.03 -5.74
N TRP A 203 -30.98 12.41 -6.53
CA TRP A 203 -31.28 12.03 -7.92
C TRP A 203 -32.45 11.04 -8.03
N ARG A 204 -32.55 10.08 -7.10
CA ARG A 204 -33.68 9.14 -7.04
C ARG A 204 -34.99 9.82 -6.64
N ALA A 205 -34.94 10.76 -5.70
CA ALA A 205 -36.10 11.53 -5.27
C ALA A 205 -36.66 12.38 -6.42
N GLU A 206 -35.80 13.12 -7.13
CA GLU A 206 -36.20 13.89 -8.31
C GLU A 206 -36.78 12.99 -9.42
N ARG A 207 -36.20 11.81 -9.64
CA ARG A 207 -36.72 10.84 -10.62
C ARG A 207 -38.10 10.32 -10.23
N ALA A 208 -38.33 10.07 -8.94
CA ALA A 208 -39.61 9.62 -8.42
C ALA A 208 -40.68 10.71 -8.57
N GLU A 209 -40.37 11.96 -8.23
CA GLU A 209 -41.27 13.10 -8.41
C GLU A 209 -41.65 13.30 -9.88
N ARG A 210 -40.64 13.33 -10.78
CA ARG A 210 -40.91 13.46 -12.23
C ARG A 210 -41.75 12.30 -12.79
N ARG A 211 -41.64 11.10 -12.21
CA ARG A 211 -42.46 9.95 -12.62
C ARG A 211 -43.90 10.11 -12.12
N ALA A 212 -44.08 10.51 -10.86
CA ALA A 212 -45.38 10.78 -10.27
C ALA A 212 -46.12 11.90 -11.00
N GLU A 213 -45.44 12.99 -11.39
CA GLU A 213 -46.03 14.07 -12.19
C GLU A 213 -46.50 13.59 -13.57
N ARG A 214 -45.70 12.75 -14.24
CA ARG A 214 -46.05 12.17 -15.55
C ARG A 214 -47.25 11.23 -15.43
N GLU A 215 -47.27 10.38 -14.40
CA GLU A 215 -48.39 9.48 -14.13
C GLU A 215 -49.66 10.25 -13.79
N ALA A 216 -49.56 11.35 -13.02
CA ALA A 216 -50.69 12.23 -12.70
C ALA A 216 -51.25 12.93 -13.94
N ARG A 217 -50.39 13.51 -14.79
CA ARG A 217 -50.79 14.13 -16.06
C ARG A 217 -51.45 13.11 -17.00
N ALA A 218 -50.85 11.94 -17.15
CA ALA A 218 -51.42 10.87 -17.97
C ALA A 218 -52.78 10.38 -17.44
N ALA A 219 -52.96 10.32 -16.12
CA ALA A 219 -54.24 9.98 -15.50
C ALA A 219 -55.30 11.07 -15.72
N GLU A 220 -54.91 12.34 -15.72
CA GLU A 220 -55.79 13.47 -16.00
C GLU A 220 -56.23 13.49 -17.48
N GLU A 221 -55.27 13.36 -18.40
CA GLU A 221 -55.53 13.22 -19.84
C GLU A 221 -56.42 12.00 -20.15
N ALA A 222 -56.19 10.86 -19.48
CA ALA A 222 -57.04 9.68 -19.63
C ALA A 222 -58.48 9.90 -19.12
N ARG A 223 -58.65 10.66 -18.03
CA ARG A 223 -59.98 11.03 -17.51
C ARG A 223 -60.70 11.99 -18.46
N GLU A 224 -59.99 12.97 -19.02
CA GLU A 224 -60.55 13.88 -20.02
C GLU A 224 -60.93 13.14 -21.31
N ALA A 225 -60.08 12.25 -21.80
CA ALA A 225 -60.37 11.41 -22.96
C ALA A 225 -61.56 10.47 -22.70
N ALA A 226 -61.69 9.91 -21.49
CA ALA A 226 -62.84 9.09 -21.11
C ALA A 226 -64.14 9.91 -21.07
N ARG A 227 -64.10 11.14 -20.54
CA ARG A 227 -65.25 12.06 -20.56
C ARG A 227 -65.63 12.43 -21.99
N ALA A 228 -64.67 12.81 -22.82
CA ALA A 228 -64.92 13.14 -24.23
C ALA A 228 -65.51 11.96 -25.01
N ARG A 229 -65.12 10.71 -24.69
CA ARG A 229 -65.74 9.50 -25.26
C ARG A 229 -67.19 9.32 -24.81
N ILE A 230 -67.47 9.49 -23.52
CA ILE A 230 -68.83 9.42 -22.99
C ILE A 230 -69.71 10.50 -23.61
N ASP A 231 -69.21 11.73 -23.73
CA ASP A 231 -69.93 12.84 -24.36
C ASP A 231 -70.18 12.59 -25.86
N ALA A 232 -69.20 12.01 -26.57
CA ALA A 232 -69.36 11.61 -27.97
C ALA A 232 -70.37 10.46 -28.14
N GLU A 233 -70.44 9.52 -27.20
CA GLU A 233 -71.41 8.41 -27.21
C GLU A 233 -72.83 8.89 -26.88
N LEU A 234 -72.97 9.82 -25.94
CA LEU A 234 -74.23 10.53 -25.66
C LEU A 234 -74.70 11.36 -26.86
N ALA A 235 -73.80 12.01 -27.59
CA ALA A 235 -74.12 12.75 -28.82
C ALA A 235 -74.48 11.84 -30.02
N ALA A 236 -74.06 10.58 -30.01
CA ALA A 236 -74.34 9.60 -31.04
C ALA A 236 -75.66 8.83 -30.82
N THR A 237 -76.35 9.05 -29.70
CA THR A 237 -77.65 8.42 -29.42
C THR A 237 -78.77 9.29 -30.03
N PRO A 238 -79.51 8.82 -31.05
CA PRO A 238 -80.63 9.58 -31.61
C PRO A 238 -81.81 9.60 -30.63
N ASP A 239 -82.38 10.78 -30.46
CA ASP A 239 -83.65 11.03 -29.76
C ASP A 239 -84.79 10.33 -30.53
N GLU A 240 -85.24 9.18 -30.03
CA GLU A 240 -86.53 8.60 -30.40
C GLU A 240 -87.58 9.03 -29.36
N THR A 241 -88.14 10.22 -29.57
CA THR A 241 -89.45 10.58 -29.04
C THR A 241 -90.43 10.89 -30.17
N GLU A 242 -91.55 10.17 -30.12
CA GLU A 242 -92.90 10.48 -30.62
C GLU A 242 -93.55 9.66 -31.76
N THR A 243 -94.78 9.23 -31.42
CA THR A 243 -95.92 8.72 -32.20
C THR A 243 -95.87 7.26 -32.70
N THR A 244 -96.80 6.37 -32.36
CA THR A 244 -98.25 6.54 -32.59
C THR A 244 -99.10 5.70 -31.62
N GLU A 245 -100.19 6.31 -31.18
CA GLU A 245 -101.33 5.77 -30.45
C GLU A 245 -102.18 4.80 -31.32
N ALA A 246 -102.92 3.92 -30.64
CA ALA A 246 -104.10 3.16 -31.11
C ALA A 246 -103.91 1.85 -31.92
N GLU A 247 -104.00 0.70 -31.23
CA GLU A 247 -105.09 -0.28 -31.45
C GLU A 247 -105.16 -1.35 -30.33
N ARG A 248 -106.29 -1.39 -29.61
CA ARG A 248 -106.76 -2.53 -28.77
C ARG A 248 -107.62 -3.45 -29.66
N PRO A 249 -108.10 -4.66 -29.24
CA PRO A 249 -107.73 -5.56 -28.13
C PRO A 249 -107.67 -7.07 -28.54
N ARG A 250 -107.24 -7.99 -27.66
CA ARG A 250 -108.03 -9.20 -27.30
C ARG A 250 -107.41 -10.05 -26.18
N ILE A 251 -108.35 -10.60 -25.40
CA ILE A 251 -108.28 -11.35 -24.14
C ILE A 251 -107.73 -12.78 -24.35
N ARG A 252 -106.90 -13.31 -23.43
CA ARG A 252 -107.16 -14.61 -22.75
C ARG A 252 -106.27 -14.87 -21.53
N ASN A 253 -106.92 -14.75 -20.37
CA ASN A 253 -106.81 -15.53 -19.13
C ASN A 253 -105.82 -16.72 -19.13
N THR A 254 -105.09 -16.96 -18.02
CA THR A 254 -105.48 -17.96 -16.98
C THR A 254 -104.38 -18.18 -15.91
N ARG A 255 -104.81 -18.08 -14.63
CA ARG A 255 -104.31 -18.66 -13.36
C ARG A 255 -102.94 -18.21 -12.83
N VAL A 256 -102.85 -17.46 -11.73
CA VAL A 256 -103.27 -17.75 -10.33
C VAL A 256 -102.62 -19.04 -9.81
N ILE A 257 -101.69 -18.89 -8.87
CA ILE A 257 -101.71 -19.42 -7.48
C ILE A 257 -100.43 -18.89 -6.81
N GLU A 258 -100.56 -17.78 -6.08
CA GLU A 258 -99.97 -17.60 -4.74
C GLU A 258 -100.61 -18.65 -3.79
N PRO A 259 -100.12 -18.99 -2.56
CA PRO A 259 -99.66 -17.99 -1.58
C PRO A 259 -98.69 -18.58 -0.52
N PRO A 260 -98.61 -18.12 0.75
CA PRO A 260 -97.41 -17.49 1.26
C PRO A 260 -96.96 -18.01 2.65
N ALA A 261 -95.92 -17.35 3.18
CA ALA A 261 -95.68 -17.01 4.58
C ALA A 261 -96.04 -18.00 5.71
N ALA A 262 -95.02 -18.32 6.50
CA ALA A 262 -95.00 -18.04 7.95
C ALA A 262 -93.59 -17.56 8.34
#